data_AF-A0A1H3RAU5-F1
#
_entry.id   AF-A0A1H3RAU5-F1
#
_cell.length_a   1.000
_cell.length_b   1.000
_cell.length_c   1.000
_cell.angle_alpha   90.00
_cell.angle_beta   90.00
_cell.angle_gamma   90.00
#
_symmetry.space_group_name_H-M   'P 1'
#
loop_
_entity.id
_entity.type
_entity.pdbx_description
1 polymer ?
#
loop_
_entity_poly.entity_id
_entity_poly.type
_entity_poly.pdbx_seq_one_letter_code
_entity_poly.pdbx_strand_id
1 'polypeptide(L)'
;MPMPIDRAEQDPAVRALTELVTVLDSCMAELGGARVRAEKLLEERQSGRSWLDIVTTESRPLVVEQISSVMAALASAGGAWRREQAYALASEQVSINRIAAMFGVTRQRISALLRERARTAHA
;
A
#
# COMPACT_ATOMS: atom_id res chain seq x y z
N MET A 1 7.12 9.70 -36.45
CA MET A 1 7.72 8.65 -35.60
C MET A 1 6.92 8.63 -34.30
N PRO A 2 6.15 7.58 -33.98
CA PRO A 2 5.38 7.56 -32.75
C PRO A 2 6.33 7.35 -31.56
N MET A 3 6.11 8.15 -30.51
CA MET A 3 6.83 8.13 -29.24
C MET A 3 6.63 6.78 -28.51
N PRO A 4 7.64 6.19 -27.86
CA PRO A 4 7.55 4.90 -27.14
C PRO A 4 6.68 4.91 -25.87
N ILE A 5 5.98 6.02 -25.58
CA ILE A 5 5.20 6.22 -24.34
C ILE A 5 3.97 5.29 -24.30
N ASP A 6 3.46 4.89 -25.47
CA ASP A 6 2.22 4.12 -25.63
C ASP A 6 2.29 2.67 -25.07
N ARG A 7 3.48 2.05 -25.00
CA ARG A 7 3.63 0.70 -24.42
C ARG A 7 3.82 0.71 -22.91
N ALA A 8 4.44 1.75 -22.36
CA ALA A 8 4.68 1.86 -20.92
C ALA A 8 3.39 2.22 -20.16
N GLU A 9 2.50 3.04 -20.76
CA GLU A 9 1.17 3.32 -20.19
C GLU A 9 0.25 2.10 -20.18
N GLN A 10 0.49 1.14 -21.07
CA GLN A 10 -0.28 -0.12 -21.14
C GLN A 10 0.28 -1.23 -20.25
N ASP A 11 1.46 -1.06 -19.66
CA ASP A 11 2.05 -2.06 -18.76
C ASP A 11 1.31 -2.08 -17.41
N PRO A 12 0.60 -3.18 -17.06
CA PRO A 12 -0.11 -3.28 -15.79
C PRO A 12 0.82 -3.15 -14.58
N ALA A 13 2.08 -3.57 -14.70
CA ALA A 13 3.06 -3.44 -13.62
C ALA A 13 3.47 -1.99 -13.41
N VAL A 14 3.72 -1.23 -14.49
CA VAL A 14 4.00 0.21 -14.39
C VAL A 14 2.84 0.94 -13.74
N ARG A 15 1.61 0.67 -14.18
CA ARG A 15 0.40 1.27 -13.59
C ARG A 15 0.25 0.98 -12.11
N ALA A 16 0.39 -0.29 -11.71
CA ALA A 16 0.27 -0.69 -10.31
C ALA A 16 1.38 -0.09 -9.43
N LEU A 17 2.58 0.08 -9.97
CA LEU A 17 3.68 0.74 -9.27
C LEU A 17 3.44 2.24 -9.11
N THR A 18 2.96 2.92 -10.16
CA THR A 18 2.59 4.34 -10.09
C THR A 18 1.46 4.58 -9.09
N GLU A 19 0.45 3.71 -9.06
CA GLU A 19 -0.63 3.78 -8.07
C GLU A 19 -0.09 3.58 -6.64
N LEU A 20 0.82 2.62 -6.43
CA LEU A 20 1.48 2.44 -5.14
C LEU A 20 2.24 3.69 -4.71
N VAL A 21 2.98 4.35 -5.61
CA VAL A 21 3.69 5.61 -5.30
C VAL A 21 2.71 6.69 -4.86
N THR A 22 1.62 6.90 -5.60
CA THR A 22 0.58 7.89 -5.24
C THR A 22 -0.05 7.59 -3.87
N VAL A 23 -0.31 6.32 -3.57
CA VAL A 23 -0.83 5.90 -2.27
C VAL A 23 0.19 6.14 -1.16
N LEU A 24 1.48 5.87 -1.40
CA LEU A 24 2.55 6.15 -0.43
C LEU A 24 2.63 7.65 -0.12
N ASP A 25 2.56 8.52 -1.14
CA ASP A 25 2.56 9.98 -0.95
C ASP A 25 1.37 10.45 -0.11
N SER A 26 0.19 9.89 -0.38
CA SER A 26 -1.04 10.18 0.38
C SER A 26 -0.92 9.71 1.83
N CYS A 27 -0.39 8.49 2.04
CA CYS A 27 -0.15 7.93 3.37
C CYS A 27 0.87 8.74 4.16
N MET A 28 1.94 9.24 3.52
CA MET A 28 2.92 10.10 4.18
C MET A 28 2.29 11.42 4.65
N ALA A 29 1.43 12.03 3.83
CA ALA A 29 0.70 13.23 4.22
C ALA A 29 -0.26 12.96 5.40
N GLU A 30 -1.02 11.87 5.36
CA GLU A 30 -1.93 11.45 6.44
C GLU A 30 -1.16 11.17 7.75
N LEU A 31 -0.06 10.41 7.68
CA LEU A 31 0.77 10.11 8.84
C LEU A 31 1.44 11.37 9.41
N GLY A 32 1.81 12.32 8.55
CA GLY A 32 2.29 13.64 8.98
C GLY A 32 1.25 14.39 9.82
N GLY A 33 -0.01 14.40 9.37
CA GLY A 33 -1.13 14.97 10.13
C GLY A 33 -1.40 14.23 11.44
N ALA A 34 -1.39 12.90 11.41
CA ALA A 34 -1.57 12.07 12.59
C ALA A 34 -0.47 12.30 13.64
N ARG A 35 0.79 12.49 13.21
CA ARG A 35 1.90 12.83 14.09
C ARG A 35 1.68 14.16 14.81
N VAL A 36 1.37 15.23 14.06
CA VAL A 36 1.10 16.56 14.64
C VAL A 36 -0.04 16.50 15.64
N ARG A 37 -1.08 15.70 15.36
CA ARG A 37 -2.20 15.50 16.29
C ARG A 37 -1.75 14.74 17.54
N ALA A 38 -1.00 13.65 17.40
CA ALA A 38 -0.47 12.90 18.54
C ALA A 38 0.42 13.76 19.46
N GLU A 39 1.24 14.64 18.88
CA GLU A 39 2.06 15.61 19.64
C GLU A 39 1.18 16.54 20.48
N LYS A 40 0.07 17.06 19.95
CA LYS A 40 -0.91 17.86 20.73
C LYS A 40 -1.56 17.07 21.86
N LEU A 41 -1.94 15.81 21.62
CA LEU A 41 -2.53 14.96 22.68
C LEU A 41 -1.53 14.73 23.82
N LEU A 42 -0.23 14.64 23.51
CA LEU A 42 0.84 14.55 24.52
C LEU A 42 0.96 15.85 25.31
N GLU A 43 0.91 17.02 24.67
CA GLU A 43 0.93 18.33 25.33
C GLU A 43 -0.24 18.49 26.30
N GLU A 44 -1.46 18.17 25.86
CA GLU A 44 -2.66 18.22 26.71
C GLU A 44 -2.58 17.26 27.91
N ARG A 45 -1.97 16.08 27.69
CA ARG A 45 -1.74 15.14 28.79
C ARG A 45 -0.74 15.70 29.79
N GLN A 46 0.33 16.33 29.33
CA GLN A 46 1.34 16.96 30.18
C GLN A 46 0.78 18.16 30.96
N SER A 47 -0.23 18.84 30.42
CA SER A 47 -0.97 19.89 31.14
C SER A 47 -1.97 19.34 32.18
N GLY A 48 -2.01 18.02 32.39
CA GLY A 48 -2.80 17.36 33.43
C GLY A 48 -4.21 16.96 33.02
N ARG A 49 -4.61 17.10 31.74
CA ARG A 49 -5.95 16.67 31.28
C ARG A 49 -6.09 15.14 31.34
N SER A 50 -7.33 14.68 31.57
CA SER A 50 -7.66 13.26 31.55
C SER A 50 -7.71 12.74 30.11
N TRP A 51 -7.39 11.46 29.89
CA TRP A 51 -7.47 10.87 28.55
C TRP A 51 -8.88 10.90 27.96
N LEU A 52 -9.91 10.77 28.81
CA LEU A 52 -11.30 10.87 28.37
C LEU A 52 -11.58 12.26 27.79
N ASP A 53 -11.18 13.32 28.49
CA ASP A 53 -11.38 14.70 28.01
C ASP A 53 -10.58 14.96 26.73
N ILE A 54 -9.31 14.54 26.70
CA ILE A 54 -8.41 14.71 25.55
C ILE A 54 -9.01 14.07 24.28
N VAL A 55 -9.36 12.78 24.35
CA VAL A 55 -9.91 12.03 23.20
C VAL A 55 -11.30 12.52 22.82
N THR A 56 -12.14 12.93 23.79
CA THR A 56 -13.48 13.45 23.48
C THR A 56 -13.41 14.83 22.80
N THR A 57 -12.37 15.63 23.09
CA THR A 57 -12.14 16.91 22.40
C THR A 57 -11.27 16.79 21.15
N GLU A 58 -10.79 15.58 20.82
CA GLU A 58 -9.98 15.33 19.64
C GLU A 58 -10.80 15.62 18.37
N SER A 59 -10.25 16.46 17.49
CA SER A 59 -10.86 16.73 16.19
C SER A 59 -10.73 15.51 15.28
N ARG A 60 -11.84 15.08 14.69
CA ARG A 60 -11.88 13.96 13.75
C ARG A 60 -11.13 14.28 12.44
N PRO A 61 -10.58 13.26 11.75
CA PRO A 61 -10.49 11.85 12.18
C PRO A 61 -9.49 11.66 13.32
N LEU A 62 -9.80 10.73 14.23
CA LEU A 62 -8.91 10.39 15.35
C LEU A 62 -7.58 9.86 14.82
N VAL A 63 -6.51 9.96 15.60
CA VAL A 63 -5.20 9.37 15.24
C VAL A 63 -5.34 7.88 14.91
N VAL A 64 -6.14 7.13 15.69
CA VAL A 64 -6.37 5.69 15.47
C VAL A 64 -7.12 5.39 14.17
N GLU A 65 -8.05 6.26 13.77
CA GLU A 65 -8.80 6.12 12.52
C GLU A 65 -7.88 6.38 11.32
N GLN A 66 -7.02 7.41 11.40
CA GLN A 66 -6.03 7.70 10.36
C GLN A 66 -5.02 6.56 10.20
N ILE A 67 -4.51 5.99 11.29
CA ILE A 67 -3.60 4.83 11.22
C ILE A 67 -4.31 3.64 10.56
N SER A 68 -5.56 3.38 10.91
CA SER A 68 -6.34 2.28 10.33
C SER A 68 -6.58 2.49 8.83
N SER A 69 -6.90 3.72 8.42
CA SER A 69 -7.04 4.12 7.01
C SER A 69 -5.76 3.88 6.22
N VAL A 70 -4.62 4.38 6.72
CA VAL A 70 -3.31 4.21 6.09
C VAL A 70 -2.93 2.73 5.95
N MET A 71 -3.13 1.92 6.99
CA MET A 71 -2.86 0.48 6.92
C MET A 71 -3.71 -0.21 5.84
N ALA A 72 -5.00 0.14 5.74
CA ALA A 72 -5.89 -0.42 4.72
C ALA A 72 -5.45 -0.02 3.31
N ALA A 73 -5.11 1.25 3.09
CA ALA A 73 -4.63 1.77 1.82
C ALA A 73 -3.33 1.08 1.38
N LEU A 74 -2.35 0.97 2.28
CA LEU A 74 -1.08 0.29 2.01
C LEU A 74 -1.25 -1.21 1.75
N ALA A 75 -2.13 -1.88 2.50
CA ALA A 75 -2.42 -3.30 2.29
C ALA A 75 -3.01 -3.55 0.90
N SER A 76 -3.93 -2.68 0.45
CA SER A 76 -4.56 -2.75 -0.87
C SER A 76 -3.54 -2.51 -1.98
N ALA A 77 -2.87 -1.36 -1.97
CA ALA A 77 -1.92 -0.97 -3.02
C ALA A 77 -0.71 -1.91 -3.09
N GLY A 78 -0.15 -2.29 -1.93
CA GLY A 78 0.94 -3.26 -1.86
C GLY A 78 0.53 -4.66 -2.34
N GLY A 79 -0.72 -5.05 -2.11
CA GLY A 79 -1.29 -6.29 -2.64
C GLY A 79 -1.41 -6.27 -4.17
N ALA A 80 -1.89 -5.17 -4.74
CA ALA A 80 -1.99 -4.96 -6.18
C ALA A 80 -0.61 -5.00 -6.85
N TRP A 81 0.36 -4.23 -6.34
CA TRP A 81 1.72 -4.22 -6.85
C TRP A 81 2.38 -5.60 -6.79
N ARG A 82 2.28 -6.31 -5.65
CA ARG A 82 2.87 -7.65 -5.50
C ARG A 82 2.36 -8.63 -6.56
N ARG A 83 1.08 -8.53 -6.94
CA ARG A 83 0.50 -9.35 -8.01
C ARG A 83 1.15 -9.00 -9.33
N GLU A 84 1.03 -7.75 -9.79
CA GLU A 84 1.51 -7.37 -11.12
C GLU A 84 3.03 -7.54 -11.27
N GLN A 85 3.82 -7.29 -10.22
CA GLN A 85 5.26 -7.56 -10.20
C GLN A 85 5.57 -9.05 -10.38
N ALA A 86 4.84 -9.94 -9.68
CA ALA A 86 5.03 -11.38 -9.84
C ALA A 86 4.65 -11.86 -11.25
N TYR A 87 3.66 -11.24 -11.89
CA TYR A 87 3.30 -11.52 -13.29
C TYR A 87 4.35 -11.07 -14.28
N ALA A 88 4.83 -9.84 -14.15
CA ALA A 88 5.90 -9.31 -15.00
C ALA A 88 7.15 -10.20 -14.93
N LEU A 89 7.55 -10.61 -13.72
CA LEU A 89 8.68 -11.52 -13.57
C LEU A 89 8.42 -12.90 -14.19
N ALA A 90 7.20 -13.43 -14.06
CA ALA A 90 6.85 -14.71 -14.66
C ALA A 90 6.83 -14.66 -16.20
N SER A 91 6.37 -13.56 -16.81
CA SER A 91 6.40 -13.37 -18.27
C SER A 91 7.83 -13.21 -18.80
N GLU A 92 8.73 -12.65 -17.99
CA GLU A 92 10.18 -12.64 -18.22
C GLU A 92 10.85 -14.02 -17.99
N GLN A 93 10.07 -15.09 -17.83
CA GLN A 93 10.52 -16.47 -17.61
C GLN A 93 11.31 -16.69 -16.30
N VAL A 94 11.19 -15.78 -15.33
CA VAL A 94 11.77 -15.99 -14.00
C VAL A 94 10.99 -17.10 -13.29
N SER A 95 11.72 -18.09 -12.76
CA SER A 95 11.08 -19.25 -12.10
C SER A 95 10.34 -18.84 -10.82
N ILE A 96 9.22 -19.52 -10.56
CA ILE A 96 8.41 -19.31 -9.33
C ILE A 96 9.26 -19.44 -8.07
N ASN A 97 10.23 -20.35 -8.04
CA ASN A 97 11.13 -20.52 -6.88
C ASN A 97 12.01 -19.29 -6.67
N ARG A 98 12.50 -18.66 -7.74
CA ARG A 98 13.31 -17.45 -7.66
C ARG A 98 12.46 -16.25 -7.25
N ILE A 99 11.25 -16.12 -7.78
CA ILE A 99 10.30 -15.08 -7.36
C ILE A 99 9.96 -15.24 -5.87
N ALA A 100 9.65 -16.46 -5.42
CA ALA A 100 9.36 -16.75 -4.02
C ALA A 100 10.52 -16.35 -3.09
N ALA A 101 11.75 -16.68 -3.47
CA ALA A 101 12.95 -16.28 -2.73
C ALA A 101 13.13 -14.75 -2.68
N MET A 102 12.97 -14.04 -3.81
CA MET A 102 13.08 -12.57 -3.85
C MET A 102 12.02 -11.88 -2.98
N PHE A 103 10.81 -12.42 -2.94
CA PHE A 103 9.69 -11.84 -2.20
C PHE A 103 9.67 -12.27 -0.73
N GLY A 104 10.57 -13.17 -0.31
CA GLY A 104 10.59 -13.72 1.05
C GLY A 104 9.33 -14.52 1.40
N VAL A 105 8.67 -15.13 0.41
CA VAL A 105 7.44 -15.91 0.59
C VAL A 105 7.58 -17.32 0.06
N THR A 106 6.63 -18.19 0.40
CA THR A 106 6.64 -19.57 -0.10
C THR A 106 6.28 -19.66 -1.58
N ARG A 107 6.73 -20.73 -2.25
CA ARG A 107 6.35 -21.06 -3.63
C ARG A 107 4.84 -21.08 -3.82
N GLN A 108 4.12 -21.66 -2.85
CA GLN A 108 2.66 -21.78 -2.89
C GLN A 108 1.98 -20.40 -2.96
N ARG A 109 2.51 -19.41 -2.24
CA ARG A 109 1.98 -18.04 -2.25
C ARG A 109 2.13 -17.40 -3.63
N ILE A 110 3.30 -17.54 -4.28
CA ILE A 110 3.49 -17.04 -5.65
C ILE A 110 2.61 -17.78 -6.65
N SER A 111 2.51 -19.12 -6.55
CA SER A 111 1.61 -19.90 -7.42
C SER A 111 0.13 -19.54 -7.26
N ALA A 112 -0.31 -19.24 -6.03
CA ALA A 112 -1.67 -18.77 -5.76
C ALA A 112 -1.90 -17.39 -6.37
N LEU A 113 -0.96 -16.47 -6.17
CA LEU A 113 -0.99 -15.15 -6.80
C LEU A 113 -1.15 -15.32 -8.30
N LEU A 114 -0.27 -16.08 -8.99
CA LEU A 114 -0.26 -16.33 -10.44
C LEU A 114 -1.56 -16.94 -11.01
N ARG A 115 -2.23 -17.80 -10.23
CA ARG A 115 -3.51 -18.41 -10.61
C ARG A 115 -4.69 -17.43 -10.48
N GLU A 116 -4.61 -16.45 -9.59
CA GLU A 116 -5.68 -15.49 -9.36
C GLU A 116 -5.91 -14.56 -10.56
N ARG A 117 -4.86 -13.96 -11.11
CA ARG A 117 -4.97 -13.08 -12.28
C ARG A 117 -5.30 -13.83 -13.55
N ALA A 118 -4.82 -15.07 -13.70
CA ALA A 118 -5.23 -15.90 -14.82
C ALA A 118 -6.76 -16.04 -14.82
N ARG A 119 -7.38 -16.25 -13.65
CA ARG A 119 -8.84 -16.24 -13.52
C ARG A 119 -9.46 -14.87 -13.83
N THR A 120 -8.87 -13.77 -13.34
CA THR A 120 -9.38 -12.42 -13.60
C THR A 120 -9.21 -11.96 -15.06
N ALA A 121 -8.24 -12.51 -15.79
CA ALA A 121 -8.01 -12.19 -17.21
C ALA A 121 -8.93 -12.98 -18.16
N HIS A 122 -9.54 -14.07 -17.68
CA HIS A 122 -10.50 -14.89 -18.44
C HIS A 122 -11.97 -14.59 -18.09
N ALA A 123 -12.23 -13.65 -17.17
CA ALA A 123 -13.54 -13.19 -16.77
C ALA A 123 -13.83 -11.82 -17.38
#